data_AF-A0A8G0ZYW7-F1
#
_entry.id   AF-A0A8G0ZYW7-F1
#
_cell.length_a   1.000
_cell.length_b   1.000
_cell.length_c   1.000
_cell.angle_alpha   90.00
_cell.angle_beta   90.00
_cell.angle_gamma   90.00
#
_symmetry.space_group_name_H-M   'P 1'
#
loop_
_entity.id
_entity.type
_entity.pdbx_description
1 polymer ?
#
loop_
_entity_poly.entity_id
_entity_poly.type
_entity_poly.pdbx_seq_one_letter_code
_entity_poly.pdbx_strand_id
1 'polypeptide(L)'
;MEQNRATHAFATLGHPGRMAVFRLLMRFAPQGVRPTEIAEALGMKQNTLSHHLADLTASGLVQVTRVGRSLYYAVDLDTTEGLIGYLALDVGRARPDLLAPLLFPPKDAAQMDPNIPDTDFDVLFICSGNSARSIFAEALLRDLGKGKFQAFSAGTRPNTELNPFALEILKRNGHDTSLLRSKHISEFQQPGAIVMDFVFTVCDTAAAEECPPWPGQPITGHWGLPDPVKATGTDAEKALVFAQTYAGLRRRIMTFVELPFESLSRMSLQSRVDAIGTDSKAKA
;
A
#
# COMPACT_ATOMS: atom_id res chain seq x y z
N MET A 1 14.65 22.53 -7.65
CA MET A 1 14.09 23.15 -6.42
C MET A 1 15.08 24.20 -5.93
N GLU A 2 14.63 25.38 -5.48
CA GLU A 2 15.53 26.40 -4.92
C GLU A 2 16.08 26.00 -3.55
N GLN A 3 17.33 26.40 -3.25
CA GLN A 3 18.02 26.05 -2.01
C GLN A 3 17.20 26.39 -0.74
N ASN A 4 16.61 27.59 -0.67
CA ASN A 4 15.83 28.01 0.51
C ASN A 4 14.62 27.09 0.75
N ARG A 5 13.92 26.67 -0.32
CA ARG A 5 12.78 25.75 -0.24
C ARG A 5 13.24 24.37 0.22
N ALA A 6 14.35 23.87 -0.32
CA ALA A 6 14.93 22.59 0.07
C ALA A 6 15.38 22.59 1.55
N THR A 7 16.11 23.62 1.99
CA THR A 7 16.55 23.76 3.38
C THR A 7 15.36 23.83 4.35
N HIS A 8 14.31 24.56 4.00
CA HIS A 8 13.11 24.62 4.83
C HIS A 8 12.42 23.25 4.92
N ALA A 9 12.26 22.54 3.80
CA ALA A 9 11.69 21.19 3.77
C ALA A 9 12.53 20.19 4.60
N PHE A 10 13.86 20.21 4.49
CA PHE A 10 14.73 19.37 5.32
C PHE A 10 14.63 19.69 6.81
N ALA A 11 14.61 20.98 7.17
CA ALA A 11 14.43 21.39 8.57
C ALA A 11 13.08 20.92 9.13
N THR A 12 12.02 20.98 8.31
CA THR A 12 10.71 20.44 8.65
C THR A 12 10.78 18.92 8.87
N LEU A 13 11.35 18.18 7.92
CA LEU A 13 11.49 16.71 8.01
C LEU A 13 12.48 16.25 9.11
N GLY A 14 13.39 17.11 9.57
CA GLY A 14 14.35 16.79 10.63
C GLY A 14 13.70 16.53 12.00
N HIS A 15 12.41 16.84 12.19
CA HIS A 15 11.69 16.53 13.43
C HIS A 15 11.05 15.14 13.38
N PRO A 16 11.29 14.25 14.36
CA PRO A 16 10.80 12.86 14.34
C PRO A 16 9.28 12.74 14.14
N GLY A 17 8.49 13.58 14.81
CA GLY A 17 7.03 13.56 14.67
C GLY A 17 6.54 13.98 13.30
N ARG A 18 7.20 14.95 12.64
CA ARG A 18 6.83 15.40 11.30
C ARG A 18 7.25 14.37 10.25
N MET A 19 8.41 13.75 10.44
CA MET A 19 8.85 12.61 9.63
C MET A 19 7.89 11.43 9.76
N ALA A 20 7.41 11.10 10.96
CA ALA A 20 6.44 10.03 11.17
C ALA A 20 5.11 10.29 10.42
N VAL A 21 4.60 11.52 10.49
CA VAL A 21 3.41 11.94 9.72
C VAL A 21 3.67 11.84 8.22
N PHE A 22 4.79 12.38 7.73
CA PHE A 22 5.14 12.35 6.31
C PHE A 22 5.27 10.91 5.78
N ARG A 23 5.98 10.03 6.52
CA ARG A 23 6.11 8.61 6.18
C ARG A 23 4.78 7.88 6.17
N LEU A 24 3.87 8.19 7.10
CA LEU A 24 2.52 7.64 7.08
C LEU A 24 1.78 8.08 5.82
N LEU A 25 1.76 9.38 5.52
CA LEU A 25 1.06 9.90 4.35
C LEU A 25 1.63 9.33 3.03
N MET A 26 2.95 9.12 2.94
CA MET A 26 3.57 8.44 1.79
C MET A 26 3.04 7.03 1.55
N ARG A 27 2.64 6.29 2.60
CA ARG A 27 2.06 4.94 2.46
C ARG A 27 0.64 4.95 1.87
N PHE A 28 -0.06 6.07 1.97
CA PHE A 28 -1.38 6.28 1.38
C PHE A 28 -1.33 7.01 0.04
N ALA A 29 -0.17 7.54 -0.35
CA ALA A 29 -0.02 8.34 -1.55
C ALA A 29 -0.55 7.59 -2.79
N PRO A 30 -1.24 8.30 -3.71
CA PRO A 30 -1.52 9.74 -3.69
C PRO A 30 -2.76 10.13 -2.86
N GLN A 31 -3.39 9.19 -2.15
CA GLN A 31 -4.62 9.45 -1.41
C GLN A 31 -4.38 10.26 -0.13
N GLY A 32 -5.34 11.11 0.20
CA GLY A 32 -5.34 11.84 1.47
C GLY A 32 -5.91 11.03 2.64
N VAL A 33 -5.42 11.35 3.84
CA VAL A 33 -5.81 10.72 5.11
C VAL A 33 -6.41 11.77 6.05
N ARG A 34 -7.41 11.39 6.86
CA ARG A 34 -8.04 12.33 7.81
C ARG A 34 -7.13 12.57 9.03
N PRO A 35 -7.11 13.78 9.60
CA PRO A 35 -6.32 14.05 10.82
C PRO A 35 -6.60 13.10 11.98
N THR A 36 -7.85 12.69 12.14
CA THR A 36 -8.25 11.74 13.19
C THR A 36 -7.58 10.38 13.01
N GLU A 37 -7.48 9.90 11.77
CA GLU A 37 -6.86 8.62 11.42
C GLU A 37 -5.33 8.69 11.58
N ILE A 38 -4.71 9.80 11.19
CA ILE A 38 -3.27 10.03 11.36
C ILE A 38 -2.91 10.04 12.85
N ALA A 39 -3.71 10.76 13.66
CA ALA A 39 -3.49 10.85 15.11
C ALA A 39 -3.62 9.49 15.79
N GLU A 40 -4.66 8.73 15.43
CA GLU A 40 -4.87 7.38 15.94
C GLU A 40 -3.72 6.44 15.56
N ALA A 41 -3.34 6.43 14.28
CA ALA A 41 -2.26 5.58 13.77
C ALA A 41 -0.90 5.83 14.43
N LEU A 42 -0.59 7.10 14.72
CA LEU A 42 0.69 7.50 15.31
C LEU A 42 0.64 7.64 16.84
N GLY A 43 -0.52 7.41 17.47
CA GLY A 43 -0.72 7.63 18.89
C GLY A 43 -0.48 9.08 19.34
N MET A 44 -0.71 10.04 18.44
CA MET A 44 -0.43 11.47 18.69
C MET A 44 -1.66 12.21 19.22
N LYS A 45 -1.42 13.20 20.09
CA LYS A 45 -2.47 14.16 20.50
C LYS A 45 -2.86 15.06 19.32
N GLN A 46 -4.14 15.41 19.22
CA GLN A 46 -4.69 16.21 18.12
C GLN A 46 -4.03 17.59 17.97
N ASN A 47 -3.70 18.25 19.09
CA ASN A 47 -3.00 19.54 19.06
C ASN A 47 -1.59 19.41 18.46
N THR A 48 -0.81 18.42 18.91
CA THR A 48 0.53 18.13 18.38
C THR A 48 0.47 17.81 16.90
N LEU A 49 -0.46 16.95 16.48
CA LEU A 49 -0.64 16.63 15.06
C LEU A 49 -0.98 17.88 14.24
N SER A 50 -1.88 18.73 14.74
CA SER A 50 -2.27 19.96 14.04
C SER A 50 -1.07 20.87 13.78
N HIS A 51 -0.16 21.00 14.76
CA HIS A 51 1.10 21.73 14.57
C HIS A 51 2.00 21.07 13.52
N HIS A 52 2.18 19.74 13.57
CA HIS A 52 2.97 19.02 12.57
C HIS A 52 2.41 19.15 11.14
N LEU A 53 1.09 19.04 10.98
CA LEU A 53 0.43 19.21 9.69
C LEU A 53 0.53 20.65 9.18
N ALA A 54 0.43 21.66 10.06
CA ALA A 54 0.61 23.05 9.69
C ALA A 54 2.04 23.31 9.18
N ASP A 55 3.06 22.83 9.88
CA ASP A 55 4.46 22.97 9.46
C ASP A 55 4.74 22.25 8.13
N LEU A 56 4.24 21.02 7.99
CA LEU A 56 4.38 20.23 6.76
C LEU A 56 3.68 20.91 5.58
N THR A 57 2.50 21.49 5.80
CA THR A 57 1.77 22.25 4.78
C THR A 57 2.49 23.54 4.41
N ALA A 58 2.98 24.29 5.40
CA ALA A 58 3.76 25.51 5.17
C ALA A 58 5.05 25.25 4.38
N SER A 59 5.66 24.07 4.57
CA SER A 59 6.83 23.65 3.79
C SER A 59 6.51 23.15 2.38
N GLY A 60 5.22 22.99 2.03
CA GLY A 60 4.75 22.47 0.75
C GLY A 60 4.92 20.95 0.59
N LEU A 61 5.34 20.22 1.62
CA LEU A 61 5.49 18.76 1.59
C LEU A 61 4.16 18.02 1.67
N VAL A 62 3.16 18.66 2.25
CA VAL A 62 1.81 18.12 2.43
C VAL A 62 0.81 19.14 1.92
N GLN A 63 -0.21 18.65 1.23
CA GLN A 63 -1.36 19.42 0.79
C GLN A 63 -2.60 19.00 1.56
N VAL A 64 -3.53 19.94 1.76
CA VAL A 64 -4.81 19.70 2.40
C VAL A 64 -5.95 19.98 1.43
N THR A 65 -6.85 19.01 1.28
CA THR A 65 -8.07 19.15 0.50
C THR A 65 -9.28 19.00 1.40
N ARG A 66 -10.29 19.85 1.20
CA ARG A 66 -11.57 19.77 1.91
C ARG A 66 -12.60 19.08 1.05
N VAL A 67 -13.16 17.99 1.57
CA VAL A 67 -14.29 17.27 0.95
C VAL A 67 -15.46 17.33 1.92
N GLY A 68 -16.42 18.20 1.62
CA GLY A 68 -17.54 18.51 2.51
C GLY A 68 -17.09 19.07 3.86
N ARG A 69 -17.30 18.30 4.93
CA ARG A 69 -16.93 18.67 6.32
C ARG A 69 -15.59 18.10 6.78
N SER A 70 -14.97 17.25 5.97
CA SER A 70 -13.73 16.56 6.33
C SER A 70 -12.53 17.16 5.59
N LEU A 71 -11.40 17.23 6.29
CA LEU A 71 -10.10 17.56 5.71
C LEU A 71 -9.33 16.28 5.44
N TYR A 72 -8.63 16.24 4.31
CA TYR A 72 -7.75 15.16 3.91
C TYR A 72 -6.37 15.74 3.63
N TYR A 73 -5.36 15.17 4.27
CA TYR A 73 -3.96 15.55 4.09
C TYR A 73 -3.27 14.49 3.23
N ALA A 74 -2.58 14.92 2.18
CA ALA A 74 -1.82 14.05 1.28
C ALA A 74 -0.43 14.62 1.06
N VAL A 75 0.54 13.77 0.73
CA VAL A 75 1.86 14.27 0.31
C VAL A 75 1.74 14.99 -1.02
N ASP A 76 2.49 16.08 -1.16
CA ASP A 76 2.75 16.72 -2.44
C ASP A 76 3.91 15.98 -3.14
N LEU A 77 3.58 15.14 -4.11
CA LEU A 77 4.56 14.27 -4.79
C LEU A 77 5.56 15.08 -5.63
N ASP A 78 5.13 16.19 -6.23
CA ASP A 78 6.00 17.06 -7.03
C ASP A 78 7.08 17.74 -6.16
N THR A 79 6.68 18.24 -4.98
CA THR A 79 7.61 18.82 -4.01
C THR A 79 8.55 17.74 -3.46
N THR A 80 8.05 16.53 -3.24
CA THR A 80 8.86 15.40 -2.76
C THR A 80 9.89 14.98 -3.81
N GLU A 81 9.50 14.83 -5.07
CA GLU A 81 10.40 14.58 -6.20
C GLU A 81 11.46 15.67 -6.29
N GLY A 82 11.06 16.94 -6.20
CA GLY A 82 11.99 18.06 -6.24
C GLY A 82 13.00 18.05 -5.08
N LEU A 83 12.62 17.57 -3.90
CA LEU A 83 13.50 17.46 -2.74
C LEU A 83 14.52 16.33 -2.90
N ILE A 84 14.07 15.16 -3.40
CA ILE A 84 14.95 14.03 -3.71
C ILE A 84 15.91 14.43 -4.83
N GLY A 85 15.40 15.05 -5.90
CA GLY A 85 16.19 15.56 -7.01
C GLY A 85 17.23 16.60 -6.56
N TYR A 86 16.89 17.47 -5.60
CA TYR A 86 17.86 18.41 -5.04
C TYR A 86 19.02 17.68 -4.33
N LEU A 87 18.74 16.66 -3.51
CA LEU A 87 19.80 15.86 -2.88
C LEU A 87 20.62 15.07 -3.90
N ALA A 88 19.95 14.41 -4.83
CA ALA A 88 20.57 13.51 -5.80
C ALA A 88 21.42 14.27 -6.84
N LEU A 89 20.85 15.33 -7.41
CA LEU A 89 21.40 16.00 -8.59
C LEU A 89 22.18 17.27 -8.23
N ASP A 90 21.70 18.08 -7.30
CA ASP A 90 22.37 19.33 -6.95
C ASP A 90 23.45 19.08 -5.88
N VAL A 91 23.07 18.55 -4.72
CA VAL A 91 24.02 18.26 -3.63
C VAL A 91 24.94 17.10 -4.00
N GLY A 92 24.37 15.99 -4.46
CA GLY A 92 25.08 14.76 -4.85
C GLY A 92 25.75 14.84 -6.21
N ARG A 93 25.55 15.93 -6.96
CA ARG A 93 26.14 16.17 -8.30
C ARG A 93 25.93 15.02 -9.29
N ALA A 94 24.80 14.31 -9.16
CA ALA A 94 24.45 13.14 -9.96
C ALA A 94 25.54 12.06 -10.01
N ARG A 95 26.31 11.91 -8.92
CA ARG A 95 27.36 10.90 -8.80
C ARG A 95 26.80 9.49 -9.04
N PRO A 96 27.30 8.76 -10.06
CA PRO A 96 26.75 7.45 -10.41
C PRO A 96 26.78 6.43 -9.27
N ASP A 97 27.80 6.48 -8.40
CA ASP A 97 27.93 5.61 -7.23
C ASP A 97 26.85 5.84 -6.17
N LEU A 98 26.27 7.05 -6.10
CA LEU A 98 25.17 7.36 -5.19
C LEU A 98 23.80 7.04 -5.79
N LEU A 99 23.67 7.13 -7.12
CA LEU A 99 22.39 6.92 -7.82
C LEU A 99 22.16 5.49 -8.25
N ALA A 100 23.20 4.75 -8.64
CA ALA A 100 23.06 3.38 -9.13
C ALA A 100 22.30 2.45 -8.16
N PRO A 101 22.55 2.47 -6.84
CA PRO A 101 21.80 1.63 -5.90
C PRO A 101 20.32 2.02 -5.76
N LEU A 102 19.97 3.28 -6.04
CA LEU A 102 18.59 3.78 -5.96
C LEU A 102 17.80 3.45 -7.23
N LEU A 103 18.47 3.48 -8.40
CA LEU A 103 17.85 3.25 -9.71
C LEU A 103 17.80 1.77 -10.09
N PHE A 104 18.78 1.00 -9.63
CA PHE A 104 18.93 -0.42 -9.88
C PHE A 104 19.11 -1.14 -8.55
N PRO A 105 18.05 -1.22 -7.72
CA PRO A 105 18.12 -2.07 -6.54
C PRO A 105 18.47 -3.49 -7.02
N PRO A 106 19.48 -4.15 -6.44
CA PRO A 106 19.76 -5.53 -6.80
C PRO A 106 18.49 -6.34 -6.52
N LYS A 107 17.86 -6.87 -7.58
CA LYS A 107 17.14 -8.12 -7.43
C LYS A 107 18.25 -9.10 -7.07
N ASP A 108 18.39 -9.45 -5.80
CA ASP A 108 19.24 -10.57 -5.42
C ASP A 108 18.66 -11.79 -6.14
N ALA A 109 19.19 -12.07 -7.33
CA ALA A 109 18.81 -13.15 -8.22
C ALA A 109 19.37 -14.48 -7.69
N ALA A 110 19.18 -14.72 -6.40
CA ALA A 110 19.69 -15.86 -5.68
C ALA A 110 18.65 -16.35 -4.67
N GLN A 111 17.55 -16.91 -5.19
CA GLN A 111 16.88 -18.11 -4.69
C GLN A 111 15.59 -18.36 -5.48
N MET A 112 15.72 -19.01 -6.64
CA MET A 112 14.62 -19.80 -7.19
C MET A 112 14.52 -21.05 -6.34
N ASP A 113 13.48 -21.16 -5.51
CA ASP A 113 13.03 -22.47 -5.05
C ASP A 113 12.44 -23.19 -6.28
N PRO A 114 12.97 -24.36 -6.69
CA PRO A 114 12.50 -25.09 -7.86
C PRO A 114 11.04 -25.60 -7.74
N ASN A 115 10.37 -25.44 -6.59
CA ASN A 115 8.96 -25.76 -6.40
C ASN A 115 8.00 -24.58 -6.62
N ILE A 116 8.48 -23.40 -6.98
CA ILE A 116 7.62 -22.25 -7.26
C ILE A 116 7.22 -22.25 -8.74
N PRO A 117 5.91 -22.22 -9.10
CA PRO A 117 5.49 -22.17 -10.48
C PRO A 117 6.04 -20.91 -11.18
N ASP A 118 6.52 -21.10 -12.41
CA ASP A 118 7.08 -20.04 -13.27
C ASP A 118 5.94 -19.07 -13.67
N THR A 119 5.77 -18.01 -12.87
CA THR A 119 4.83 -16.91 -13.15
C THR A 119 5.62 -15.63 -13.38
N ASP A 120 5.06 -14.71 -14.15
CA ASP A 120 5.76 -13.47 -14.54
C ASP A 120 5.92 -12.48 -13.37
N PHE A 121 5.02 -12.52 -12.36
CA PHE A 121 4.98 -11.52 -11.29
C PHE A 121 4.58 -12.06 -9.91
N ASP A 122 5.34 -11.64 -8.88
CA ASP A 122 5.04 -11.91 -7.47
C ASP A 122 4.26 -10.75 -6.83
N VAL A 123 3.10 -11.06 -6.23
CA VAL A 123 2.19 -10.05 -5.66
C VAL A 123 1.79 -10.37 -4.23
N LEU A 124 2.01 -9.42 -3.31
CA LEU A 124 1.63 -9.54 -1.90
C LEU A 124 0.51 -8.58 -1.49
N PHE A 125 -0.57 -9.13 -0.93
CA PHE A 125 -1.67 -8.36 -0.34
C PHE A 125 -1.59 -8.31 1.18
N ILE A 126 -1.54 -7.11 1.76
CA ILE A 126 -1.39 -6.92 3.20
C ILE A 126 -2.67 -6.36 3.79
N CYS A 127 -3.15 -7.00 4.85
CA CYS A 127 -4.13 -6.40 5.75
C CYS A 127 -3.68 -6.55 7.21
N SER A 128 -4.51 -6.12 8.17
CA SER A 128 -4.15 -6.26 9.59
C SER A 128 -4.22 -7.72 10.03
N GLY A 129 -5.40 -8.34 9.92
CA GLY A 129 -5.67 -9.67 10.49
C GLY A 129 -5.40 -10.88 9.59
N ASN A 130 -5.03 -10.70 8.33
CA ASN A 130 -4.95 -11.74 7.29
C ASN A 130 -6.11 -12.75 7.27
N SER A 131 -7.34 -12.30 7.56
CA SER A 131 -8.47 -13.21 7.78
C SER A 131 -9.58 -13.07 6.74
N ALA A 132 -9.72 -11.93 6.07
CA ALA A 132 -10.79 -11.68 5.10
C ALA A 132 -10.30 -10.95 3.83
N ARG A 133 -10.03 -9.64 3.90
CA ARG A 133 -9.72 -8.81 2.71
C ARG A 133 -8.51 -9.30 1.91
N SER A 134 -7.37 -9.51 2.57
CA SER A 134 -6.16 -9.96 1.86
C SER A 134 -6.30 -11.41 1.35
N ILE A 135 -7.13 -12.22 2.01
CA ILE A 135 -7.46 -13.59 1.59
C ILE A 135 -8.36 -13.59 0.35
N PHE A 136 -9.36 -12.71 0.30
CA PHE A 136 -10.13 -12.46 -0.92
C PHE A 136 -9.22 -12.01 -2.07
N ALA A 137 -8.29 -11.10 -1.80
CA ALA A 137 -7.39 -10.59 -2.83
C ALA A 137 -6.44 -11.68 -3.37
N GLU A 138 -5.86 -12.50 -2.50
CA GLU A 138 -5.02 -13.65 -2.90
C GLU A 138 -5.79 -14.63 -3.78
N ALA A 139 -7.00 -15.04 -3.37
CA ALA A 139 -7.82 -15.97 -4.13
C ALA A 139 -8.26 -15.39 -5.48
N LEU A 140 -8.74 -14.14 -5.49
CA LEU A 140 -9.16 -13.45 -6.71
C LEU A 140 -8.03 -13.29 -7.72
N LEU A 141 -6.82 -12.95 -7.28
CA LEU A 141 -5.69 -12.81 -8.20
C LEU A 141 -5.24 -14.15 -8.77
N ARG A 142 -5.27 -15.24 -7.98
CA ARG A 142 -4.97 -16.59 -8.51
C ARG A 142 -5.94 -17.00 -9.60
N ASP A 143 -7.23 -16.77 -9.39
CA ASP A 143 -8.28 -17.10 -10.36
C ASP A 143 -8.21 -16.22 -11.61
N LEU A 144 -8.20 -14.89 -11.44
CA LEU A 144 -8.26 -13.94 -12.56
C LEU A 144 -6.92 -13.77 -13.28
N GLY A 145 -5.81 -14.04 -12.61
CA GLY A 145 -4.44 -13.87 -13.12
C GLY A 145 -4.01 -14.91 -14.15
N LYS A 146 -4.75 -16.04 -14.28
CA LYS A 146 -4.53 -17.08 -15.30
C LYS A 146 -3.06 -17.54 -15.44
N GLY A 147 -2.36 -17.69 -14.31
CA GLY A 147 -0.97 -18.14 -14.26
C GLY A 147 0.08 -17.05 -14.47
N LYS A 148 -0.28 -15.80 -14.77
CA LYS A 148 0.68 -14.69 -14.89
C LYS A 148 1.21 -14.17 -13.55
N PHE A 149 0.48 -14.44 -12.47
CA PHE A 149 0.77 -13.90 -11.15
C PHE A 149 0.86 -15.00 -10.12
N GLN A 150 1.85 -14.92 -9.25
CA GLN A 150 1.85 -15.63 -7.99
C GLN A 150 1.34 -14.69 -6.89
N ALA A 151 0.19 -15.05 -6.31
CA ALA A 151 -0.46 -14.24 -5.29
C ALA A 151 -0.17 -14.77 -3.88
N PHE A 152 0.16 -13.84 -3.00
CA PHE A 152 0.36 -14.02 -1.57
C PHE A 152 -0.46 -13.02 -0.77
N SER A 153 -0.71 -13.34 0.50
CA SER A 153 -1.28 -12.39 1.45
C SER A 153 -0.62 -12.48 2.82
N ALA A 154 -0.68 -11.40 3.59
CA ALA A 154 -0.17 -11.40 4.95
C ALA A 154 -0.91 -10.43 5.87
N GLY A 155 -0.66 -10.61 7.16
CA GLY A 155 -1.17 -9.83 8.27
C GLY A 155 -0.05 -9.13 9.00
N THR A 156 -0.24 -7.89 9.39
CA THR A 156 0.64 -7.24 10.37
C THR A 156 0.35 -7.69 11.80
N ARG A 157 -0.88 -8.15 12.06
CA ARG A 157 -1.34 -8.79 13.30
C ARG A 157 -2.29 -9.93 12.94
N PRO A 158 -1.78 -11.00 12.29
CA PRO A 158 -2.61 -12.06 11.72
C PRO A 158 -3.41 -12.78 12.80
N ASN A 159 -4.65 -13.11 12.47
CA ASN A 159 -5.47 -13.99 13.30
C ASN A 159 -4.95 -15.44 13.21
N THR A 160 -5.32 -16.28 14.16
CA THR A 160 -4.99 -17.70 14.13
C THR A 160 -5.69 -18.43 12.97
N GLU A 161 -6.92 -18.02 12.64
CA GLU A 161 -7.75 -18.67 11.64
C GLU A 161 -8.31 -17.67 10.61
N LEU A 162 -8.67 -18.21 9.44
CA LEU A 162 -9.36 -17.47 8.39
C LEU A 162 -10.81 -17.19 8.79
N ASN A 163 -11.37 -16.08 8.32
CA ASN A 163 -12.75 -15.74 8.64
C ASN A 163 -13.73 -16.71 7.93
N PRO A 164 -14.68 -17.35 8.63
CA PRO A 164 -15.62 -18.31 8.02
C PRO A 164 -16.47 -17.72 6.90
N PHE A 165 -16.94 -16.47 7.03
CA PHE A 165 -17.73 -15.81 5.98
C PHE A 165 -16.89 -15.54 4.73
N ALA A 166 -15.60 -15.25 4.89
CA ALA A 166 -14.70 -15.09 3.75
C ALA A 166 -14.52 -16.42 3.01
N LEU A 167 -14.29 -17.51 3.74
CA LEU A 167 -14.19 -18.85 3.14
C LEU A 167 -15.48 -19.28 2.44
N GLU A 168 -16.63 -19.00 3.03
CA GLU A 168 -17.93 -19.33 2.43
C GLU A 168 -18.15 -18.58 1.10
N ILE A 169 -17.86 -17.29 1.06
CA ILE A 169 -17.99 -16.50 -0.18
C ILE A 169 -17.03 -16.99 -1.24
N LEU A 170 -15.78 -17.30 -0.89
CA LEU A 170 -14.81 -17.86 -1.83
C LEU A 170 -15.30 -19.18 -2.43
N LYS A 171 -15.74 -20.11 -1.59
CA LYS A 171 -16.28 -21.41 -2.04
C LYS A 171 -17.50 -21.26 -2.93
N ARG A 172 -18.45 -20.38 -2.55
CA ARG A 172 -19.66 -20.11 -3.35
C ARG A 172 -19.34 -19.51 -4.72
N ASN A 173 -18.22 -18.81 -4.86
CA ASN A 173 -17.74 -18.25 -6.12
C ASN A 173 -16.77 -19.18 -6.87
N GLY A 174 -16.56 -20.42 -6.41
CA GLY A 174 -15.75 -21.43 -7.10
C GLY A 174 -14.25 -21.34 -6.85
N HIS A 175 -13.79 -20.54 -5.88
CA HIS A 175 -12.37 -20.41 -5.57
C HIS A 175 -11.85 -21.61 -4.76
N ASP A 176 -10.65 -22.08 -5.10
CA ASP A 176 -9.91 -23.01 -4.24
C ASP A 176 -9.36 -22.27 -3.01
N THR A 177 -9.72 -22.78 -1.82
CA THR A 177 -9.29 -22.23 -0.53
C THR A 177 -8.24 -23.10 0.17
N SER A 178 -7.84 -24.24 -0.41
CA SER A 178 -6.98 -25.23 0.24
C SER A 178 -5.59 -24.69 0.61
N LEU A 179 -5.05 -23.79 -0.21
CA LEU A 179 -3.73 -23.18 -0.05
C LEU A 179 -3.75 -21.88 0.79
N LEU A 180 -4.93 -21.42 1.22
CA LEU A 180 -5.06 -20.16 1.95
C LEU A 180 -4.80 -20.40 3.44
N ARG A 181 -3.98 -19.53 4.04
CA ARG A 181 -3.73 -19.51 5.49
C ARG A 181 -3.43 -18.10 5.97
N SER A 182 -3.71 -17.86 7.24
CA SER A 182 -3.31 -16.64 7.93
C SER A 182 -1.82 -16.70 8.27
N LYS A 183 -1.07 -15.64 7.97
CA LYS A 183 0.38 -15.55 8.16
C LYS A 183 0.85 -14.13 8.42
N HIS A 184 1.97 -14.02 9.14
CA HIS A 184 2.56 -12.74 9.49
C HIS A 184 3.41 -12.19 8.34
N ILE A 185 3.39 -10.88 8.16
CA ILE A 185 4.14 -10.15 7.12
C ILE A 185 5.65 -10.42 7.16
N SER A 186 6.19 -10.73 8.33
CA SER A 186 7.61 -11.04 8.52
C SER A 186 8.09 -12.26 7.73
N GLU A 187 7.20 -13.16 7.33
CA GLU A 187 7.51 -14.31 6.47
C GLU A 187 8.10 -13.86 5.12
N PHE A 188 7.69 -12.68 4.64
CA PHE A 188 8.12 -12.11 3.37
C PHE A 188 9.24 -11.07 3.52
N GLN A 189 9.76 -10.87 4.73
CA GLN A 189 10.78 -9.87 5.04
C GLN A 189 12.10 -10.49 5.50
N GLN A 190 12.17 -11.83 5.60
CA GLN A 190 13.40 -12.51 5.97
C GLN A 190 14.41 -12.51 4.81
N PRO A 191 15.72 -12.60 5.10
CA PRO A 191 16.72 -12.89 4.08
C PRO A 191 16.35 -14.17 3.31
N GLY A 192 16.40 -14.11 1.97
CA GLY A 192 16.00 -15.23 1.11
C GLY A 192 14.48 -15.37 0.89
N ALA A 193 13.67 -14.47 1.44
CA ALA A 193 12.25 -14.42 1.11
C ALA A 193 12.04 -14.02 -0.37
N ILE A 194 10.88 -14.40 -0.89
CA ILE A 194 10.45 -14.07 -2.25
C ILE A 194 10.46 -12.56 -2.44
N VAL A 195 11.13 -12.10 -3.51
CA VAL A 195 11.20 -10.69 -3.87
C VAL A 195 9.94 -10.32 -4.64
N MET A 196 9.08 -9.52 -4.03
CA MET A 196 7.82 -9.11 -4.64
C MET A 196 8.05 -8.11 -5.78
N ASP A 197 7.26 -8.21 -6.85
CA ASP A 197 7.15 -7.14 -7.85
C ASP A 197 6.09 -6.12 -7.45
N PHE A 198 5.03 -6.56 -6.76
CA PHE A 198 3.94 -5.71 -6.27
C PHE A 198 3.56 -5.96 -4.82
N VAL A 199 3.29 -4.89 -4.08
CA VAL A 199 2.77 -4.98 -2.71
C VAL A 199 1.59 -4.03 -2.52
N PHE A 200 0.43 -4.59 -2.18
CA PHE A 200 -0.81 -3.83 -2.02
C PHE A 200 -1.32 -3.90 -0.58
N THR A 201 -1.56 -2.75 0.04
CA THR A 201 -2.28 -2.68 1.32
C THR A 201 -3.78 -2.58 1.05
N VAL A 202 -4.57 -3.50 1.61
CA VAL A 202 -6.03 -3.56 1.38
C VAL A 202 -6.86 -3.09 2.59
N CYS A 203 -6.18 -2.61 3.64
CA CYS A 203 -6.84 -1.95 4.77
C CYS A 203 -6.02 -0.78 5.29
N ASP A 204 -6.72 0.24 5.77
CA ASP A 204 -6.12 1.49 6.26
C ASP A 204 -5.20 1.22 7.46
N THR A 205 -5.56 0.28 8.34
CA THR A 205 -4.70 -0.12 9.46
C THR A 205 -3.34 -0.65 9.00
N ALA A 206 -3.29 -1.45 7.94
CA ALA A 206 -2.02 -1.99 7.44
C ALA A 206 -1.19 -0.91 6.74
N ALA A 207 -1.84 0.01 6.02
CA ALA A 207 -1.18 1.17 5.44
C ALA A 207 -0.68 2.17 6.50
N ALA A 208 -1.36 2.23 7.64
CA ALA A 208 -1.00 3.09 8.76
C ALA A 208 0.18 2.56 9.57
N GLU A 209 0.40 1.24 9.58
CA GLU A 209 1.51 0.64 10.31
C GLU A 209 2.84 0.80 9.58
N GLU A 210 3.91 0.94 10.37
CA GLU A 210 5.25 1.07 9.82
C GLU A 210 5.74 -0.30 9.33
N CYS A 211 5.84 -0.44 8.01
CA CYS A 211 6.49 -1.56 7.38
C CYS A 211 7.90 -1.14 6.94
N PRO A 212 8.96 -1.93 7.24
CA PRO A 212 10.27 -1.74 6.64
C PRO A 212 10.19 -1.74 5.11
N PRO A 213 11.13 -1.07 4.41
CA PRO A 213 11.24 -1.16 2.96
C PRO A 213 11.36 -2.61 2.50
N TRP A 214 10.69 -2.95 1.41
CA TRP A 214 10.74 -4.28 0.82
C TRP A 214 12.04 -4.50 0.03
N PRO A 215 12.64 -5.70 0.11
CA PRO A 215 13.69 -6.11 -0.84
C PRO A 215 13.22 -5.93 -2.29
N GLY A 216 14.12 -5.53 -3.18
CA GLY A 216 13.82 -5.34 -4.61
C GLY A 216 12.97 -4.10 -4.97
N GLN A 217 12.46 -3.36 -3.97
CA GLN A 217 11.58 -2.19 -4.14
C GLN A 217 10.39 -2.49 -5.07
N PRO A 218 9.34 -3.19 -4.63
CA PRO A 218 8.14 -3.44 -5.43
C PRO A 218 7.40 -2.15 -5.76
N ILE A 219 6.55 -2.20 -6.79
CA ILE A 219 5.50 -1.21 -6.97
C ILE A 219 4.49 -1.39 -5.85
N THR A 220 4.21 -0.32 -5.11
CA THR A 220 3.28 -0.37 -3.97
C THR A 220 1.99 0.35 -4.28
N GLY A 221 0.91 -0.02 -3.61
CA GLY A 221 -0.36 0.69 -3.73
C GLY A 221 -1.26 0.50 -2.52
N HIS A 222 -2.12 1.48 -2.25
CA HIS A 222 -3.14 1.39 -1.21
C HIS A 222 -4.54 1.23 -1.80
N TRP A 223 -5.10 0.03 -1.64
CA TRP A 223 -6.44 -0.35 -2.08
C TRP A 223 -7.33 -0.61 -0.85
N GLY A 224 -7.42 0.37 0.04
CA GLY A 224 -8.27 0.31 1.24
C GLY A 224 -9.73 0.00 0.92
N LEU A 225 -10.32 -0.89 1.73
CA LEU A 225 -11.76 -1.15 1.79
C LEU A 225 -12.20 -1.24 3.26
N PRO A 226 -13.46 -0.87 3.57
CA PRO A 226 -14.04 -1.04 4.89
C PRO A 226 -13.83 -2.45 5.42
N ASP A 227 -13.60 -2.58 6.72
CA ASP A 227 -13.40 -3.88 7.33
C ASP A 227 -14.73 -4.64 7.47
N PRO A 228 -14.95 -5.74 6.72
CA PRO A 228 -16.19 -6.47 6.83
C PRO A 228 -16.34 -7.16 8.20
N VAL A 229 -15.25 -7.40 8.93
CA VAL A 229 -15.27 -8.04 10.25
C VAL A 229 -15.88 -7.11 11.32
N LYS A 230 -15.85 -5.79 11.10
CA LYS A 230 -16.46 -4.80 12.00
C LYS A 230 -17.98 -4.66 11.79
N ALA A 231 -18.56 -5.36 10.81
CA ALA A 231 -19.99 -5.31 10.55
C ALA A 231 -20.79 -5.90 11.73
N THR A 232 -21.78 -5.15 12.20
CA THR A 232 -22.73 -5.56 13.24
C THR A 232 -24.11 -5.83 12.61
N GLY A 233 -25.01 -6.47 13.36
CA GLY A 233 -26.34 -6.83 12.90
C GLY A 233 -26.52 -8.32 12.65
N THR A 234 -27.54 -8.66 11.86
CA THR A 234 -27.92 -10.00 11.45
C THR A 234 -26.85 -10.66 10.56
N ASP A 235 -26.88 -11.98 10.45
CA ASP A 235 -25.95 -12.70 9.57
C ASP A 235 -26.12 -12.33 8.09
N ALA A 236 -27.34 -11.97 7.68
CA ALA A 236 -27.61 -11.47 6.33
C ALA A 236 -26.93 -10.11 6.07
N GLU A 237 -27.00 -9.19 7.03
CA GLU A 237 -26.33 -7.89 6.95
C GLU A 237 -24.81 -8.03 6.92
N LYS A 238 -24.25 -8.88 7.79
CA LYS A 238 -22.81 -9.21 7.76
C LYS A 238 -22.41 -9.82 6.42
N ALA A 239 -23.13 -10.82 5.93
CA ALA A 239 -22.85 -11.46 4.64
C ALA A 239 -22.88 -10.46 3.48
N LEU A 240 -23.80 -9.50 3.50
CA LEU A 240 -23.86 -8.42 2.51
C LEU A 240 -22.59 -7.57 2.51
N VAL A 241 -22.07 -7.18 3.68
CA VAL A 241 -20.83 -6.39 3.77
C VAL A 241 -19.62 -7.18 3.25
N PHE A 242 -19.53 -8.48 3.57
CA PHE A 242 -18.48 -9.32 3.00
C PHE A 242 -18.60 -9.45 1.47
N ALA A 243 -19.81 -9.63 0.94
CA ALA A 243 -20.06 -9.71 -0.49
C ALA A 243 -19.68 -8.41 -1.22
N GLN A 244 -20.01 -7.25 -0.63
CA GLN A 244 -19.60 -5.94 -1.14
C GLN A 244 -18.08 -5.77 -1.14
N THR A 245 -17.41 -6.24 -0.08
CA THR A 245 -15.94 -6.21 0.03
C THR A 245 -15.29 -7.07 -1.05
N TYR A 246 -15.78 -8.29 -1.24
CA TYR A 246 -15.35 -9.19 -2.31
C TYR A 246 -15.54 -8.56 -3.69
N ALA A 247 -16.71 -7.99 -3.97
CA ALA A 247 -16.99 -7.32 -5.24
C ALA A 247 -16.07 -6.11 -5.47
N GLY A 248 -15.78 -5.34 -4.42
CA GLY A 248 -14.84 -4.22 -4.46
C GLY A 248 -13.43 -4.66 -4.86
N LEU A 249 -12.89 -5.70 -4.20
CA LEU A 249 -11.59 -6.26 -4.53
C LEU A 249 -11.56 -6.87 -5.94
N ARG A 250 -12.62 -7.60 -6.32
CA ARG A 250 -12.71 -8.22 -7.64
C ARG A 250 -12.60 -7.19 -8.75
N ARG A 251 -13.30 -6.05 -8.64
CA ARG A 251 -13.19 -4.96 -9.63
C ARG A 251 -11.75 -4.43 -9.74
N ARG A 252 -11.10 -4.16 -8.60
CA ARG A 252 -9.73 -3.65 -8.59
C ARG A 252 -8.74 -4.64 -9.20
N ILE A 253 -8.86 -5.91 -8.84
CA ILE A 253 -7.99 -6.98 -9.34
C ILE A 253 -8.24 -7.23 -10.84
N MET A 254 -9.49 -7.20 -11.31
CA MET A 254 -9.79 -7.27 -12.74
C MET A 254 -9.09 -6.16 -13.53
N THR A 255 -9.18 -4.91 -13.06
CA THR A 255 -8.47 -3.80 -13.70
C THR A 255 -6.96 -3.98 -13.66
N PHE A 256 -6.41 -4.51 -12.55
CA PHE A 256 -4.99 -4.78 -12.42
C PHE A 256 -4.47 -5.86 -13.39
N VAL A 257 -5.16 -6.99 -13.51
CA VAL A 257 -4.72 -8.08 -14.41
C VAL A 257 -4.86 -7.73 -15.89
N GLU A 258 -5.68 -6.73 -16.22
CA GLU A 258 -5.85 -6.21 -17.58
C GLU A 258 -4.80 -5.14 -17.97
N LEU A 259 -3.91 -4.74 -17.06
CA LEU A 259 -2.87 -3.76 -17.37
C LEU A 259 -1.90 -4.31 -18.44
N PRO A 260 -1.45 -3.48 -19.39
CA PRO A 260 -0.51 -3.92 -20.42
C PRO A 260 0.94 -3.86 -19.93
N PHE A 261 1.30 -4.76 -18.99
CA PHE A 261 2.59 -4.78 -18.27
C PHE A 261 3.83 -4.69 -19.18
N GLU A 262 3.81 -5.35 -20.35
CA GLU A 262 4.93 -5.36 -21.31
C GLU A 262 5.19 -3.98 -21.96
N SER A 263 4.18 -3.12 -22.02
CA SER A 263 4.24 -1.81 -22.67
C SER A 263 4.40 -0.63 -21.70
N LEU A 264 4.14 -0.86 -20.41
CA LEU A 264 4.14 0.19 -19.41
C LEU A 264 5.53 0.39 -18.83
N SER A 265 6.00 1.63 -18.82
CA SER A 265 7.12 2.01 -17.96
C SER A 265 6.75 1.82 -16.49
N ARG A 266 7.76 1.64 -15.62
CA ARG A 266 7.55 1.52 -14.18
C ARG A 266 6.78 2.70 -13.58
N MET A 267 7.05 3.92 -14.05
CA MET A 267 6.31 5.13 -13.63
C MET A 267 4.83 5.04 -14.05
N SER A 268 4.57 4.68 -15.31
CA SER A 268 3.20 4.54 -15.82
C SER A 268 2.44 3.44 -15.07
N LEU A 269 3.12 2.35 -14.72
CA LEU A 269 2.56 1.23 -13.97
C LEU A 269 2.21 1.65 -12.53
N GLN A 270 3.08 2.42 -11.86
CA GLN A 270 2.78 3.03 -10.55
C GLN A 270 1.52 3.92 -10.64
N SER A 271 1.45 4.83 -11.62
CA SER A 271 0.27 5.70 -11.77
C SER A 271 -1.03 4.92 -12.02
N ARG A 272 -0.97 3.80 -12.77
CA ARG A 272 -2.14 2.93 -12.99
C ARG A 272 -2.55 2.20 -11.72
N VAL A 273 -1.59 1.68 -10.95
CA VAL A 273 -1.82 1.06 -9.64
C VAL A 273 -2.50 2.02 -8.67
N ASP A 274 -2.06 3.28 -8.63
CA ASP A 274 -2.62 4.31 -7.78
C ASP A 274 -4.08 4.62 -8.15
N ALA A 275 -4.36 4.73 -9.46
CA ALA A 275 -5.70 5.01 -9.99
C ALA A 275 -6.73 3.92 -9.61
N ILE A 276 -6.31 2.65 -9.59
CA ILE A 276 -7.16 1.51 -9.17
C ILE A 276 -7.62 1.68 -7.71
N GLY A 277 -6.78 2.27 -6.85
CA GLY A 277 -7.13 2.56 -5.46
C GLY A 277 -8.18 3.67 -5.32
N THR A 278 -8.12 4.69 -6.17
CA THR A 278 -8.93 5.92 -6.08
C THR A 278 -10.34 5.79 -6.67
N ASP A 279 -10.54 4.97 -7.70
CA ASP A 279 -11.80 4.89 -8.47
C ASP A 279 -13.02 4.46 -7.64
N SER A 280 -12.81 3.90 -6.45
CA SER A 280 -13.92 3.49 -5.57
C SER A 280 -14.49 4.64 -4.71
N LYS A 281 -13.77 5.76 -4.53
CA LYS A 281 -14.22 6.90 -3.71
C LYS A 281 -15.04 7.94 -4.50
N ALA A 282 -15.00 7.93 -5.82
CA ALA A 282 -15.68 8.93 -6.67
C ALA A 282 -17.20 8.68 -6.87
N LYS A 283 -17.75 7.57 -6.36
CA LYS A 283 -19.16 7.18 -6.55
C LYS A 283 -19.96 7.01 -5.25
N ALA A 284 -19.47 7.52 -4.12
CA ALA A 284 -20.19 7.51 -2.84
C ALA A 284 -20.59 8.92 -2.41
#